data_AF-A0A6J6DZK1-F1
#
_entry.id   AF-A0A6J6DZK1-F1
#
_cell.length_a   1.000
_cell.length_b   1.000
_cell.length_c   1.000
_cell.angle_alpha   90.00
_cell.angle_beta   90.00
_cell.angle_gamma   90.00
#
_symmetry.space_group_name_H-M   'P 1'
#
loop_
_entity.id
_entity.type
_entity.pdbx_description
1 polymer ?
#
loop_
_entity_poly.entity_id
_entity_poly.type
_entity_poly.pdbx_seq_one_letter_code
_entity_poly.pdbx_strand_id
1 'polypeptide(L)'
;MSEDLNDAVRIKRARIAKYNLLANRIGYLFWAVAISCFVMAFAFGFKGPLVTAVTVFIIIGSILLAPSIVIGYAVKAAEREDRENGL
;
A
#
# COMPACT_ATOMS: atom_id res chain seq x y z
N MET A 1 28.43 -19.58 8.11
CA MET A 1 28.54 -18.26 7.42
C MET A 1 27.35 -17.96 6.53
N SER A 2 26.70 -18.95 5.88
CA SER A 2 25.47 -18.77 5.09
C SER A 2 24.21 -18.45 5.92
N GLU A 3 24.13 -18.96 7.15
CA GLU A 3 22.98 -18.79 8.06
C GLU A 3 22.81 -17.32 8.51
N ASP A 4 23.92 -16.64 8.82
CA ASP A 4 23.97 -15.22 9.22
C ASP A 4 23.53 -14.26 8.08
N LEU A 5 23.85 -14.62 6.82
CA LEU A 5 23.38 -13.89 5.63
C LEU A 5 21.86 -14.00 5.44
N ASN A 6 21.27 -15.17 5.70
CA ASN A 6 19.82 -15.37 5.61
C ASN A 6 19.07 -14.58 6.68
N ASP A 7 19.58 -14.55 7.92
CA ASP A 7 19.01 -13.73 8.99
C ASP A 7 19.07 -12.23 8.68
N ALA A 8 20.18 -11.75 8.11
CA ALA A 8 20.31 -10.37 7.67
C ALA A 8 19.29 -10.01 6.56
N VAL A 9 19.02 -10.92 5.62
CA VAL A 9 18.01 -10.73 4.57
C VAL A 9 16.59 -10.74 5.14
N ARG A 10 16.28 -11.64 6.08
CA ARG A 10 14.99 -11.68 6.78
C ARG A 10 14.69 -10.37 7.50
N ILE A 11 15.68 -9.79 8.20
CA ILE A 11 15.53 -8.50 8.88
C ILE A 11 15.20 -7.38 7.87
N LYS A 12 15.86 -7.35 6.71
CA LYS A 12 15.56 -6.39 5.64
C LYS A 12 14.15 -6.58 5.08
N ARG A 13 13.73 -7.82 4.81
CA ARG A 13 12.37 -8.14 4.32
C ARG A 13 11.30 -7.69 5.32
N ALA A 14 11.49 -7.97 6.61
CA ALA A 14 10.56 -7.55 7.67
C ALA A 14 10.43 -6.02 7.75
N ARG A 15 11.53 -5.28 7.53
CA ARG A 15 11.50 -3.81 7.47
C ARG A 15 10.71 -3.31 6.25
N ILE A 16 10.95 -3.88 5.07
CA ILE A 16 10.20 -3.56 3.85
C ILE A 16 8.72 -3.88 4.03
N ALA A 17 8.39 -5.01 4.65
CA ALA A 17 7.01 -5.40 4.96
C ALA A 17 6.29 -4.37 5.83
N LYS A 18 6.95 -3.85 6.87
CA LYS A 18 6.40 -2.81 7.75
C LYS A 18 6.09 -1.52 7.00
N TYR A 19 7.04 -1.02 6.20
CA TYR A 19 6.81 0.18 5.39
C TYR A 19 5.72 -0.04 4.35
N ASN A 20 5.67 -1.23 3.76
CA ASN A 20 4.64 -1.58 2.81
C ASN A 20 3.24 -1.64 3.46
N LEU A 21 3.13 -2.16 4.69
CA LEU A 21 1.87 -2.15 5.41
C LEU A 21 1.39 -0.72 5.72
N LEU A 22 2.31 0.16 6.10
CA LEU A 22 2.02 1.58 6.31
C LEU A 22 1.58 2.27 5.02
N ALA A 23 2.28 2.05 3.91
CA ALA A 23 1.92 2.60 2.60
C ALA A 23 0.52 2.15 2.16
N ASN A 24 0.20 0.86 2.32
CA ASN A 24 -1.15 0.34 2.06
C ASN A 24 -2.21 1.03 2.91
N ARG A 25 -2.00 1.16 4.23
CA ARG A 25 -2.96 1.83 5.12
C ARG A 25 -3.18 3.28 4.73
N ILE A 26 -2.11 4.01 4.43
CA ILE A 26 -2.18 5.40 4.00
C ILE A 26 -2.93 5.51 2.66
N GLY A 27 -2.62 4.64 1.70
CA GLY A 27 -3.32 4.59 0.41
C GLY A 27 -4.82 4.33 0.56
N TYR A 28 -5.21 3.39 1.42
CA TYR A 28 -6.63 3.14 1.72
C TYR A 28 -7.32 4.31 2.41
N LEU A 29 -6.63 5.04 3.30
CA LEU A 29 -7.17 6.27 3.89
C LEU A 29 -7.43 7.34 2.82
N PHE A 30 -6.50 7.54 1.89
CA PHE A 30 -6.71 8.44 0.76
C PHE A 30 -7.90 8.04 -0.11
N TRP A 31 -8.07 6.74 -0.36
CA TRP A 31 -9.24 6.23 -1.07
C TRP A 31 -10.56 6.46 -0.30
N ALA A 32 -10.56 6.26 1.02
CA ALA A 32 -11.72 6.54 1.86
C ALA A 32 -12.10 8.03 1.85
N VAL A 33 -11.11 8.92 1.90
CA VAL A 33 -11.31 10.38 1.77
C VAL A 33 -11.84 10.72 0.38
N ALA A 34 -11.27 10.14 -0.69
CA ALA A 34 -11.73 10.35 -2.06
C ALA A 34 -13.21 9.95 -2.24
N ILE A 35 -13.59 8.77 -1.74
CA ILE A 35 -14.99 8.30 -1.78
C ILE A 35 -15.89 9.25 -0.98
N SER A 36 -15.47 9.68 0.21
CA SER A 36 -16.25 10.60 1.04
C SER A 36 -16.47 11.94 0.35
N CYS A 37 -15.43 12.50 -0.27
CA CYS A 37 -15.52 13.71 -1.09
C CYS A 37 -16.44 13.51 -2.30
N PHE A 38 -16.36 12.36 -2.98
CA PHE A 38 -17.24 12.04 -4.10
C PHE A 38 -18.72 11.97 -3.66
N VAL A 39 -19.01 11.30 -2.55
CA VAL A 39 -20.38 11.23 -1.99
C VAL A 39 -20.90 12.62 -1.61
N MET A 40 -20.06 13.48 -1.02
CA MET A 40 -20.43 14.87 -0.74
C MET A 40 -20.70 15.66 -2.03
N ALA A 41 -19.87 15.53 -3.06
CA ALA A 41 -20.10 16.15 -4.37
C ALA A 41 -21.40 15.67 -4.99
N PHE A 42 -21.69 14.38 -4.87
CA PHE A 42 -22.92 13.79 -5.36
C PHE A 42 -24.15 14.36 -4.63
N ALA A 43 -24.09 14.49 -3.30
CA ALA A 43 -25.19 15.00 -2.49
C ALA A 43 -25.44 16.52 -2.63
N PHE A 44 -24.38 17.32 -2.74
CA PHE A 44 -24.44 18.79 -2.72
C PHE A 44 -24.19 19.45 -4.09
N GLY A 45 -23.98 18.64 -5.13
CA GLY A 45 -23.63 19.08 -6.48
C GLY A 45 -22.11 19.12 -6.72
N PHE A 46 -21.71 18.72 -7.92
CA PHE A 46 -20.32 18.68 -8.37
C PHE A 46 -19.75 20.09 -8.58
N LYS A 47 -19.25 20.70 -7.50
CA LYS A 47 -18.55 22.00 -7.55
C LYS A 47 -17.09 21.80 -7.94
N GLY A 48 -16.55 22.70 -8.78
CA GLY A 48 -15.18 22.61 -9.31
C GLY A 48 -14.10 22.24 -8.29
N PRO A 49 -14.01 22.92 -7.11
CA PRO A 49 -13.01 22.58 -6.10
C PRO A 49 -13.13 21.16 -5.54
N LEU A 50 -14.35 20.64 -5.39
CA LEU A 50 -14.58 19.30 -4.85
C LEU A 50 -14.17 18.21 -5.85
N VAL A 51 -14.47 18.43 -7.14
CA VAL A 51 -14.07 17.54 -8.24
C VAL A 51 -12.54 17.45 -8.35
N THR A 52 -11.87 18.60 -8.23
CA THR A 52 -10.39 18.63 -8.21
C THR A 52 -9.84 17.86 -7.02
N ALA A 53 -10.41 18.03 -5.82
CA ALA A 53 -9.98 17.31 -4.63
C ALA A 53 -10.12 15.79 -4.78
N VAL A 54 -11.27 15.31 -5.25
CA VAL A 54 -11.50 13.87 -5.52
C VAL A 54 -10.46 13.33 -6.50
N THR A 55 -10.25 14.03 -7.61
CA THR A 55 -9.29 13.61 -8.64
C THR A 55 -7.87 13.48 -8.07
N VAL A 56 -7.41 14.47 -7.30
CA VAL A 56 -6.07 14.45 -6.68
C VAL A 56 -5.93 13.29 -5.70
N PHE A 57 -6.93 13.06 -4.84
CA PHE A 57 -6.89 11.95 -3.89
C PHE A 57 -6.90 10.57 -4.56
N ILE A 58 -7.65 10.40 -5.65
CA ILE A 58 -7.63 9.15 -6.43
C ILE A 58 -6.25 8.91 -7.05
N ILE A 59 -5.62 9.93 -7.62
CA ILE A 59 -4.28 9.81 -8.22
C ILE A 59 -3.25 9.42 -7.15
N ILE A 60 -3.19 10.16 -6.04
CA ILE A 60 -2.26 9.87 -4.94
C ILE A 60 -2.52 8.49 -4.34
N GLY A 61 -3.80 8.17 -4.07
CA GLY A 61 -4.21 6.88 -3.53
C GLY A 61 -3.79 5.72 -4.43
N SER A 62 -3.95 5.85 -5.76
CA SER A 62 -3.58 4.82 -6.73
C SER A 62 -2.07 4.63 -6.83
N ILE A 63 -1.30 5.73 -6.86
CA ILE A 63 0.17 5.69 -6.88
C ILE A 63 0.73 5.07 -5.60
N LEU A 64 0.06 5.21 -4.45
CA LEU A 64 0.48 4.57 -3.21
C LEU A 64 0.06 3.09 -3.14
N LEU A 65 -1.21 2.78 -3.45
CA LEU A 65 -1.77 1.43 -3.33
C LEU A 65 -1.17 0.45 -4.34
N ALA A 66 -1.09 0.80 -5.61
CA ALA A 66 -0.64 -0.12 -6.66
C ALA A 66 0.75 -0.73 -6.38
N PRO A 67 1.83 0.07 -6.17
CA PRO A 67 3.14 -0.50 -5.85
C PRO A 67 3.15 -1.18 -4.48
N SER A 68 2.37 -0.70 -3.52
CA SER A 68 2.33 -1.29 -2.18
C SER A 68 1.68 -2.68 -2.16
N ILE A 69 0.69 -2.92 -3.01
CA ILE A 69 0.09 -4.24 -3.18
C ILE A 69 1.10 -5.20 -3.82
N VAL A 70 1.81 -4.77 -4.87
CA VAL A 70 2.85 -5.58 -5.55
C VAL A 70 3.97 -5.99 -4.59
N ILE A 71 4.52 -5.03 -3.83
CA ILE A 71 5.57 -5.31 -2.84
C ILE A 71 5.05 -6.27 -1.75
N GLY A 72 3.80 -6.11 -1.33
CA GLY A 72 3.18 -6.99 -0.33
C GLY A 72 3.09 -8.43 -0.79
N TYR A 73 2.68 -8.65 -2.03
CA TYR A 73 2.67 -9.99 -2.63
C TYR A 73 4.06 -10.57 -2.80
N ALA A 74 5.05 -9.77 -3.23
CA ALA A 74 6.43 -10.21 -3.37
C ALA A 74 7.04 -10.69 -2.03
N VAL A 75 6.83 -9.92 -0.95
CA VAL A 75 7.29 -10.32 0.39
C VAL A 75 6.59 -11.60 0.86
N LYS A 76 5.27 -11.69 0.70
CA LYS A 76 4.50 -12.86 1.10
C LYS A 76 4.90 -14.12 0.31
N ALA A 77 5.24 -13.97 -0.97
CA ALA A 77 5.76 -15.06 -1.79
C ALA A 77 7.14 -15.51 -1.30
N ALA A 78 8.03 -14.57 -0.98
CA ALA A 78 9.35 -14.89 -0.43
C ALA A 78 9.27 -15.58 0.94
N GLU A 79 8.38 -15.15 1.84
CA GLU A 79 8.16 -15.81 3.13
C GLU A 79 7.62 -17.23 2.97
N ARG A 80 6.75 -17.46 1.97
CA ARG A 80 6.24 -18.78 1.66
C ARG A 80 7.34 -19.72 1.15
N GLU A 81 8.20 -19.21 0.26
CA GLU A 81 9.34 -19.96 -0.27
C GLU A 81 10.35 -20.32 0.84
N ASP A 82 10.68 -19.37 1.72
CA ASP A 82 11.55 -19.62 2.88
C ASP A 82 10.94 -20.75 3.77
N ARG A 83 9.62 -20.72 4.00
CA ARG A 83 8.90 -21.74 4.78
C ARG A 83 8.88 -23.13 4.11
N GLU A 84 8.67 -23.19 2.79
CA GLU A 84 8.65 -24.44 2.03
C GLU A 84 10.03 -25.09 1.94
N ASN A 85 11.09 -24.27 1.92
CA ASN A 85 12.48 -24.72 1.90
C ASN A 85 13.05 -25.02 3.31
N GLY A 86 12.26 -24.86 4.37
CA GLY A 86 12.67 -25.15 5.74
C GLY A 86 13.73 -24.18 6.32
N LEU A 87 13.83 -22.98 5.75
CA LEU A 87 14.73 -21.89 6.19
C LEU A 87 14.00 -20.90 7.11
#